data_AF-A0A3E3IA46-F1
#
_entry.id   AF-A0A3E3IA46-F1
#
_cell.length_a   1.000
_cell.length_b   1.000
_cell.length_c   1.000
_cell.angle_alpha   90.00
_cell.angle_beta   90.00
_cell.angle_gamma   90.00
#
_symmetry.space_group_name_H-M   'P 1'
#
loop_
_entity.id
_entity.type
_entity.pdbx_description
1 polymer ?
#
loop_
_entity_poly.entity_id
_entity_poly.type
_entity_poly.pdbx_seq_one_letter_code
_entity_poly.pdbx_strand_id
1 'polypeptide(L)'
;MMELSIFHEKLNKVDGNAYVIEEEIHMPASGIYDEELQHDNIVDSTLSVYTGPTLTGEQIQTFALSTPSTMPWKRIIRIQSDASVVYVTYETVGDTVEADDINRVQEAVVKTQGGVNAEEARATSAEAELTRNLQTEADRAAAEELRLDGRIDAEMARAQEAEEVLSLRLDAEVTRAETAEQENADAIAVEASRASAAEKVLTDNLAAELSRATGAEQQVADDLQAFAEDVITKEEIDALDGIEPEPPENQYRPMTVEEIDNIINQ
;
A
#
# COMPACT_ATOMS: atom_id res chain seq x y z
N MET A 1 -0.47 -27.57 39.61
CA MET A 1 0.32 -28.72 39.16
C MET A 1 0.21 -29.79 40.23
N MET A 2 -0.03 -31.05 39.88
CA MET A 2 -0.26 -32.12 40.86
C MET A 2 1.09 -32.54 41.45
N GLU A 3 1.25 -32.45 42.77
CA GLU A 3 2.41 -33.04 43.46
C GLU A 3 2.30 -34.56 43.44
N LEU A 4 3.34 -35.20 42.89
CA LEU A 4 3.42 -36.65 42.77
C LEU A 4 3.97 -37.26 44.07
N SER A 5 3.37 -38.37 44.48
CA SER A 5 3.91 -39.18 45.58
C SER A 5 5.08 -40.02 45.06
N ILE A 6 6.18 -40.06 45.82
CA ILE A 6 7.36 -40.86 45.49
C ILE A 6 7.28 -42.16 46.30
N PHE A 7 7.47 -43.28 45.62
CA PHE A 7 7.52 -44.61 46.22
C PHE A 7 8.81 -45.29 45.77
N HIS A 8 9.56 -45.82 46.74
CA HIS A 8 10.70 -46.69 46.47
C HIS A 8 10.19 -48.12 46.23
N GLU A 9 10.86 -48.85 45.34
CA GLU A 9 10.54 -50.25 45.07
C GLU A 9 10.71 -51.07 46.36
N LYS A 10 9.73 -51.91 46.71
CA LYS A 10 9.87 -52.83 47.84
C LYS A 10 10.50 -54.13 47.36
N LEU A 11 11.53 -54.60 48.05
CA LEU A 11 12.25 -55.82 47.72
C LEU A 11 11.50 -57.04 48.25
N ASN A 12 10.91 -57.82 47.36
CA ASN A 12 10.19 -59.04 47.74
C ASN A 12 11.08 -60.28 47.59
N LYS A 13 11.13 -61.12 48.63
CA LYS A 13 11.98 -62.31 48.72
C LYS A 13 11.84 -63.26 47.51
N VAL A 14 12.97 -63.72 46.98
CA VAL A 14 13.09 -65.04 46.35
C VAL A 14 13.92 -65.91 47.29
N ASP A 15 13.41 -67.08 47.69
CA ASP A 15 14.04 -67.96 48.69
C ASP A 15 15.54 -68.20 48.40
N GLY A 16 16.41 -67.73 49.30
CA GLY A 16 17.84 -68.02 49.31
C GLY A 16 18.80 -66.93 48.80
N ASN A 17 18.31 -65.77 48.32
CA ASN A 17 19.16 -64.71 47.79
C ASN A 17 19.11 -63.44 48.66
N ALA A 18 20.28 -62.85 48.95
CA ALA A 18 20.40 -61.51 49.52
C ALA A 18 20.53 -60.48 48.38
N TYR A 19 19.85 -59.35 48.51
CA TYR A 19 20.00 -58.22 47.60
C TYR A 19 21.15 -57.34 48.10
N VAL A 20 22.09 -57.02 47.21
CA VAL A 20 23.08 -55.99 47.46
C VAL A 20 22.50 -54.67 46.99
N ILE A 21 22.33 -53.75 47.91
CA ILE A 21 21.79 -52.41 47.66
C ILE A 21 22.91 -51.39 47.76
N GLU A 22 22.80 -50.34 46.96
CA GLU A 22 23.54 -49.10 47.10
C GLU A 22 22.53 -47.95 47.10
N GLU A 23 22.40 -47.27 48.22
CA GLU A 23 21.59 -46.07 48.35
C GLU A 23 22.45 -44.82 48.15
N GLU A 24 22.05 -43.99 47.18
CA GLU A 24 22.61 -42.65 47.02
C GLU A 24 21.90 -41.68 47.95
N ILE A 25 22.63 -41.16 48.94
CA ILE A 25 22.13 -40.21 49.93
C ILE A 25 22.72 -38.85 49.64
N HIS A 26 21.83 -37.89 49.33
CA HIS A 26 22.20 -36.49 49.22
C HIS A 26 22.29 -35.89 50.62
N MET A 27 23.47 -35.42 50.99
CA MET A 27 23.71 -34.87 52.32
C MET A 27 23.02 -33.52 52.47
N PRO A 28 22.31 -33.27 53.59
CA PRO A 28 21.71 -31.97 53.84
C PRO A 28 22.80 -30.91 54.09
N ALA A 29 22.44 -29.64 53.94
CA ALA A 29 23.36 -28.52 54.16
C ALA A 29 23.94 -28.45 55.59
N SER A 30 23.34 -29.16 56.56
CA SER A 30 23.85 -29.32 57.93
C SER A 30 25.08 -30.25 58.02
N GLY A 31 25.37 -31.03 56.98
CA GLY A 31 26.43 -32.06 56.98
C GLY A 31 26.08 -33.31 57.79
N ILE A 32 24.85 -33.43 58.29
CA ILE A 32 24.39 -34.55 59.11
C ILE A 32 23.12 -35.14 58.51
N TYR A 33 23.21 -36.38 58.04
CA TYR A 33 22.07 -37.20 57.65
C TYR A 33 21.69 -38.09 58.85
N ASP A 34 20.40 -38.20 59.17
CA ASP A 34 19.88 -38.97 60.31
C ASP A 34 18.45 -39.44 60.01
N GLU A 35 18.33 -40.36 59.07
CA GLU A 35 17.04 -40.85 58.56
C GLU A 35 17.06 -42.37 58.39
N GLU A 36 15.87 -42.95 58.15
CA GLU A 36 15.70 -44.37 57.81
C GLU A 36 16.39 -44.69 56.47
N LEU A 37 17.00 -45.87 56.39
CA LEU A 37 17.42 -46.45 55.10
C LEU A 37 16.19 -46.91 54.32
N GLN A 38 16.28 -46.91 52.99
CA GLN A 38 15.14 -47.16 52.10
C GLN A 38 14.56 -48.58 52.23
N HIS A 39 15.39 -49.56 52.63
CA HIS A 39 15.00 -50.95 52.75
C HIS A 39 15.14 -51.51 54.18
N ASP A 40 14.42 -52.59 54.44
CA ASP A 40 14.36 -53.25 55.74
C ASP A 40 15.29 -54.48 55.80
N ASN A 41 15.30 -55.17 56.94
CA ASN A 41 16.02 -56.42 57.20
C ASN A 41 17.49 -56.40 56.76
N ILE A 42 18.13 -55.24 56.95
CA ILE A 42 19.53 -55.00 56.61
C ILE A 42 20.43 -55.86 57.48
N VAL A 43 21.42 -56.49 56.84
CA VAL A 43 22.47 -57.24 57.53
C VAL A 43 23.54 -56.24 57.99
N ASP A 44 23.48 -55.80 59.25
CA ASP A 44 24.35 -54.74 59.80
C ASP A 44 25.85 -54.94 59.50
N SER A 45 26.34 -56.19 59.47
CA SER A 45 27.76 -56.50 59.21
C SER A 45 28.23 -56.24 57.79
N THR A 46 27.32 -56.09 56.83
CA THR A 46 27.64 -55.81 55.42
C THR A 46 27.50 -54.34 55.08
N LEU A 47 26.99 -53.51 56.01
CA LEU A 47 26.78 -52.10 55.79
C LEU A 47 28.11 -51.34 55.73
N SER A 48 28.28 -50.56 54.66
CA SER A 48 29.42 -49.64 54.52
C SER A 48 29.03 -48.36 53.80
N VAL A 49 29.75 -47.27 54.10
CA VAL A 49 29.46 -45.92 53.60
C VAL A 49 30.67 -45.37 52.87
N TYR A 50 30.46 -44.86 51.66
CA TYR A 50 31.51 -44.31 50.80
C TYR A 50 31.15 -42.94 50.25
N THR A 51 32.14 -42.11 49.94
CA THR A 51 31.94 -40.82 49.26
C THR A 51 31.83 -40.94 47.74
N GLY A 52 31.88 -42.16 47.19
CA GLY A 52 31.72 -42.46 45.76
C GLY A 52 30.93 -43.74 45.53
N PRO A 53 30.32 -43.90 44.34
CA PRO A 53 29.50 -45.07 44.02
C PRO A 53 30.36 -46.33 43.89
N THR A 54 29.72 -47.49 43.91
CA THR A 54 30.33 -48.82 43.69
C THR A 54 31.57 -49.10 44.53
N LEU A 55 31.50 -48.71 45.82
CA LEU A 55 32.60 -48.87 46.80
C LEU A 55 33.86 -48.07 46.44
N THR A 56 33.70 -46.91 45.79
CA THR A 56 34.81 -46.00 45.45
C THR A 56 34.86 -44.77 46.36
N GLY A 57 35.98 -44.04 46.37
CA GLY A 57 36.14 -42.85 47.21
C GLY A 57 36.63 -43.17 48.63
N GLU A 58 36.42 -42.23 49.56
CA GLU A 58 36.78 -42.39 50.97
C GLU A 58 35.68 -43.18 51.70
N GLN A 59 36.09 -44.17 52.49
CA GLN A 59 35.16 -44.92 53.34
C GLN A 59 34.95 -44.17 54.66
N ILE A 60 33.69 -43.87 54.98
CA ILE A 60 33.32 -43.25 56.25
C ILE A 60 33.21 -44.36 57.31
N GLN A 61 34.21 -44.44 58.18
CA GLN A 61 34.28 -45.49 59.21
C GLN A 61 33.45 -45.19 60.46
N THR A 62 33.02 -43.95 60.64
CA THR A 62 32.27 -43.50 61.83
C THR A 62 30.87 -43.06 61.43
N PHE A 63 29.93 -44.00 61.45
CA PHE A 63 28.49 -43.74 61.39
C PHE A 63 27.82 -44.42 62.59
N ALA A 64 26.62 -43.97 62.96
CA ALA A 64 25.82 -44.64 63.97
C ALA A 64 24.63 -45.34 63.32
N LEU A 65 24.38 -46.58 63.74
CA LEU A 65 23.21 -47.34 63.33
C LEU A 65 22.28 -47.53 64.53
N SER A 66 20.99 -47.31 64.33
CA SER A 66 19.99 -47.53 65.37
C SER A 66 18.77 -48.26 64.83
N THR A 67 18.06 -48.92 65.76
CA THR A 67 16.88 -49.74 65.44
C THR A 67 15.67 -49.19 66.19
N PRO A 68 14.60 -48.81 65.49
CA PRO A 68 13.35 -48.44 66.14
C PRO A 68 12.78 -49.57 66.99
N SER A 69 12.30 -49.28 68.20
CA SER A 69 11.77 -50.31 69.12
C SER A 69 10.49 -50.98 68.62
N THR A 70 9.75 -50.31 67.73
CA THR A 70 8.47 -50.79 67.18
C THR A 70 8.59 -51.39 65.78
N MET A 71 9.72 -51.19 65.10
CA MET A 71 9.99 -51.66 63.73
C MET A 71 11.40 -52.27 63.67
N PRO A 72 11.62 -53.44 64.29
CA PRO A 72 12.96 -54.02 64.43
C PRO A 72 13.65 -54.37 63.10
N TRP A 73 12.88 -54.49 62.02
CA TRP A 73 13.38 -54.71 60.67
C TRP A 73 13.97 -53.43 60.03
N LYS A 74 13.70 -52.23 60.56
CA LYS A 74 14.24 -50.98 60.01
C LYS A 74 15.59 -50.61 60.61
N ARG A 75 16.33 -49.77 59.88
CA ARG A 75 17.57 -49.13 60.34
C ARG A 75 17.54 -47.63 60.09
N ILE A 76 17.90 -46.85 61.11
CA ILE A 76 18.18 -45.41 60.99
C ILE A 76 19.70 -45.25 61.02
N ILE A 77 20.25 -44.62 59.99
CA ILE A 77 21.67 -44.34 59.89
C ILE A 77 21.94 -42.86 60.11
N ARG A 78 22.89 -42.58 61.01
CA ARG A 78 23.43 -41.24 61.20
C ARG A 78 24.82 -41.14 60.59
N ILE A 79 24.96 -40.28 59.60
CA ILE A 79 26.22 -40.02 58.87
C ILE A 79 26.56 -38.55 59.04
N GLN A 80 27.80 -38.25 59.38
CA GLN A 80 28.36 -36.90 59.34
C GLN A 80 29.44 -36.86 58.26
N SER A 81 29.26 -35.99 57.26
CA SER A 81 30.19 -35.86 56.14
C SER A 81 30.08 -34.47 55.53
N ASP A 82 31.22 -33.95 55.05
CA ASP A 82 31.28 -32.72 54.25
C ASP A 82 31.04 -32.98 52.75
N ALA A 83 30.92 -34.25 52.33
CA ALA A 83 30.58 -34.63 50.96
C ALA A 83 29.11 -34.30 50.66
N SER A 84 28.81 -33.83 49.44
CA SER A 84 27.43 -33.53 49.04
C SER A 84 26.57 -34.77 48.82
N VAL A 85 27.19 -35.91 48.53
CA VAL A 85 26.53 -37.19 48.30
C VAL A 85 27.37 -38.29 48.94
N VAL A 86 26.71 -39.26 49.56
CA VAL A 86 27.33 -40.49 50.09
C VAL A 86 26.57 -41.70 49.59
N TYR A 87 27.25 -42.82 49.49
CA TYR A 87 26.71 -44.09 48.99
C TYR A 87 26.74 -45.10 50.13
N VAL A 88 25.56 -45.56 50.56
CA VAL A 88 25.42 -46.57 51.61
C VAL A 88 25.11 -47.89 50.95
N THR A 89 26.00 -48.86 51.11
CA THR A 89 25.81 -50.21 50.57
C THR A 89 25.60 -51.22 51.67
N TYR A 90 24.72 -52.19 51.44
CA TYR A 90 24.42 -53.24 52.40
C TYR A 90 23.74 -54.43 51.71
N GLU A 91 23.68 -55.56 52.41
CA GLU A 91 22.86 -56.69 52.04
C GLU A 91 21.53 -56.66 52.80
N THR A 92 20.43 -56.96 52.11
CA THR A 92 19.10 -57.16 52.71
C THR A 92 18.46 -58.45 52.20
N VAL A 93 17.65 -59.08 53.05
CA VAL A 93 16.83 -60.25 52.68
C VAL A 93 15.45 -59.86 52.14
N GLY A 94 15.19 -58.57 51.97
CA GLY A 94 13.93 -58.00 51.46
C GLY A 94 13.18 -57.18 52.51
N ASP A 95 12.16 -56.47 52.06
CA ASP A 95 11.40 -55.52 52.88
C ASP A 95 10.23 -56.18 53.63
N THR A 96 9.89 -55.60 54.77
CA THR A 96 8.68 -55.95 55.51
C THR A 96 7.56 -55.01 55.05
N VAL A 97 6.46 -55.57 54.55
CA VAL A 97 5.30 -54.75 54.16
C VAL A 97 4.48 -54.39 55.40
N GLU A 98 4.38 -53.10 55.67
CA GLU A 98 3.65 -52.55 56.82
C GLU A 98 2.22 -52.12 56.43
N ALA A 99 1.31 -52.07 57.41
CA ALA A 99 -0.01 -51.46 57.18
C ALA A 99 0.12 -50.00 56.75
N ASP A 100 1.13 -49.29 57.27
CA ASP A 100 1.41 -47.89 56.91
C ASP A 100 1.87 -47.74 55.46
N ASP A 101 2.63 -48.70 54.91
CA ASP A 101 2.98 -48.71 53.47
C ASP A 101 1.73 -48.74 52.60
N ILE A 102 0.78 -49.61 52.95
CA ILE A 102 -0.50 -49.74 52.23
C ILE A 102 -1.35 -48.47 52.41
N ASN A 103 -1.40 -47.91 53.61
CA ASN A 103 -2.14 -46.67 53.87
C ASN A 103 -1.59 -45.50 53.03
N ARG A 104 -0.25 -45.39 52.91
CA ARG A 104 0.39 -44.38 52.04
C ARG A 104 0.03 -44.55 50.57
N VAL A 105 0.02 -45.79 50.07
CA VAL A 105 -0.42 -46.07 48.68
C VAL A 105 -1.89 -45.71 48.50
N GLN A 106 -2.76 -46.08 49.44
CA GLN A 106 -4.18 -45.73 49.39
C GLN A 106 -4.40 -44.21 49.36
N GLU A 107 -3.71 -43.46 50.22
CA GLU A 107 -3.77 -42.00 50.26
C GLU A 107 -3.33 -41.38 48.92
N ALA A 108 -2.20 -41.83 48.36
CA ALA A 108 -1.70 -41.34 47.08
C ALA A 108 -2.65 -41.65 45.92
N VAL A 109 -3.25 -42.85 45.90
CA VAL A 109 -4.26 -43.23 44.89
C VAL A 109 -5.50 -42.34 45.01
N VAL A 110 -6.00 -42.10 46.22
CA VAL A 110 -7.15 -41.22 46.45
C VAL A 110 -6.84 -39.77 46.03
N LYS A 111 -5.66 -39.26 46.39
CA LYS A 111 -5.19 -37.93 45.97
C LYS A 111 -5.13 -37.80 44.44
N THR A 112 -4.55 -38.81 43.79
CA THR A 112 -4.45 -38.85 42.32
C THR A 112 -5.83 -38.91 41.67
N GLN A 113 -6.72 -39.77 42.17
CA GLN A 113 -8.09 -39.87 41.65
C GLN A 113 -8.85 -38.54 41.80
N GLY A 114 -8.75 -37.87 42.94
CA GLY A 114 -9.35 -36.56 43.16
C GLY A 114 -8.81 -35.51 42.20
N GLY A 115 -7.49 -35.52 41.96
CA GLY A 115 -6.84 -34.62 41.01
C GLY A 115 -7.24 -34.89 39.55
N VAL A 116 -7.35 -36.15 39.14
CA VAL A 116 -7.84 -36.53 37.81
C VAL A 116 -9.29 -36.10 37.62
N ASN A 117 -10.17 -36.34 38.60
CA ASN A 117 -11.56 -35.91 38.53
C ASN A 117 -11.70 -34.38 38.44
N ALA A 118 -10.88 -33.63 39.17
CA ALA A 118 -10.86 -32.18 39.10
C ALA A 118 -10.38 -31.67 37.73
N GLU A 119 -9.37 -32.33 37.16
CA GLU A 119 -8.85 -32.00 35.84
C GLU A 119 -9.86 -32.35 34.73
N GLU A 120 -10.56 -33.48 34.83
CA GLU A 120 -11.65 -33.85 33.93
C GLU A 120 -12.78 -32.82 33.95
N ALA A 121 -13.19 -32.38 35.15
CA ALA A 121 -14.21 -31.35 35.30
C ALA A 121 -13.76 -30.01 34.70
N ARG A 122 -12.51 -29.61 34.95
CA ARG A 122 -11.91 -28.39 34.39
C ARG A 122 -11.86 -28.45 32.86
N ALA A 123 -11.39 -29.57 32.30
CA ALA A 123 -11.29 -29.78 30.86
C ALA A 123 -12.68 -29.75 30.20
N THR A 124 -13.64 -30.50 30.74
CA THR A 124 -15.03 -30.54 30.24
C THR A 124 -15.67 -29.14 30.25
N SER A 125 -15.46 -28.36 31.32
CA SER A 125 -15.98 -26.99 31.40
C SER A 125 -15.33 -26.08 30.35
N ALA A 126 -14.02 -26.17 30.17
CA ALA A 126 -13.29 -25.37 29.19
C ALA A 126 -13.69 -25.73 27.75
N GLU A 127 -13.84 -27.02 27.44
CA GLU A 127 -14.29 -27.48 26.13
C GLU A 127 -15.72 -27.00 25.83
N ALA A 128 -16.64 -27.08 26.79
CA ALA A 128 -18.00 -26.56 26.62
C ALA A 128 -18.04 -25.04 26.39
N GLU A 129 -17.15 -24.28 27.04
CA GLU A 129 -16.99 -22.85 26.82
C GLU A 129 -16.44 -22.56 25.41
N LEU A 130 -15.39 -23.27 25.00
CA LEU A 130 -14.82 -23.16 23.66
C LEU A 130 -15.84 -23.48 22.56
N THR A 131 -16.64 -24.53 22.73
CA THR A 131 -17.71 -24.87 21.79
C THR A 131 -18.75 -23.75 21.67
N ARG A 132 -19.17 -23.16 22.79
CA ARG A 132 -20.14 -22.05 22.78
C ARG A 132 -19.57 -20.81 22.10
N ASN A 133 -18.32 -20.46 22.41
CA ASN A 133 -17.65 -19.31 21.82
C ASN A 133 -17.48 -19.49 20.30
N LEU A 134 -17.09 -20.71 19.87
CA LEU A 134 -16.97 -21.04 18.46
C LEU A 134 -18.31 -20.96 17.73
N GLN A 135 -19.39 -21.46 18.33
CA GLN A 135 -20.73 -21.36 17.73
C GLN A 135 -21.17 -19.90 17.59
N THR A 136 -20.95 -19.09 18.63
CA THR A 136 -21.29 -17.65 18.61
C THR A 136 -20.53 -16.93 17.50
N GLU A 137 -19.25 -17.25 17.33
CA GLU A 137 -18.41 -16.65 16.30
C GLU A 137 -18.83 -17.12 14.89
N ALA A 138 -19.20 -18.38 14.72
CA ALA A 138 -19.73 -18.90 13.46
C ALA A 138 -21.03 -18.20 13.06
N ASP A 139 -21.96 -18.02 14.01
CA ASP A 139 -23.22 -17.31 13.78
C ASP A 139 -22.97 -15.83 13.42
N ARG A 140 -22.04 -15.18 14.12
CA ARG A 140 -21.62 -13.79 13.83
C ARG A 140 -21.01 -13.67 12.44
N ALA A 141 -20.15 -14.60 12.04
CA ALA A 141 -19.53 -14.62 10.73
C ALA A 141 -20.57 -14.80 9.62
N ALA A 142 -21.47 -15.78 9.75
CA ALA A 142 -22.53 -16.03 8.77
C ALA A 142 -23.47 -14.82 8.60
N ALA A 143 -23.81 -14.13 9.70
CA ALA A 143 -24.62 -12.91 9.65
C ALA A 143 -23.91 -11.76 8.90
N GLU A 144 -22.61 -11.61 9.11
CA GLU A 144 -21.80 -10.58 8.46
C GLU A 144 -21.58 -10.87 6.97
N GLU A 145 -21.37 -12.14 6.61
CA GLU A 145 -21.29 -12.59 5.21
C GLU A 145 -22.59 -12.26 4.46
N LEU A 146 -23.76 -12.64 5.02
CA LEU A 146 -25.05 -12.32 4.43
C LEU A 146 -25.27 -10.79 4.29
N ARG A 147 -24.82 -10.01 5.28
CA ARG A 147 -24.91 -8.54 5.24
C ARG A 147 -24.02 -7.96 4.14
N LEU A 148 -22.82 -8.50 3.93
CA LEU A 148 -21.90 -8.07 2.89
C LEU A 148 -22.43 -8.42 1.50
N ASP A 149 -22.93 -9.64 1.31
CA ASP A 149 -23.55 -10.07 0.06
C ASP A 149 -24.70 -9.14 -0.34
N GLY A 150 -25.62 -8.84 0.60
CA GLY A 150 -26.71 -7.90 0.34
C GLY A 150 -26.25 -6.47 0.01
N ARG A 151 -25.12 -6.02 0.57
CA ARG A 151 -24.53 -4.71 0.21
C ARG A 151 -23.90 -4.72 -1.18
N ILE A 152 -23.26 -5.82 -1.56
CA ILE A 152 -22.66 -5.98 -2.89
C ILE A 152 -23.77 -6.03 -3.94
N ASP A 153 -24.84 -6.78 -3.71
CA ASP A 153 -26.00 -6.84 -4.61
C ASP A 153 -26.64 -5.46 -4.82
N ALA A 154 -26.84 -4.71 -3.73
CA ALA A 154 -27.38 -3.35 -3.81
C ALA A 154 -26.44 -2.38 -4.56
N GLU A 155 -25.12 -2.52 -4.36
CA GLU A 155 -24.12 -1.71 -5.07
C GLU A 155 -24.07 -2.05 -6.55
N MET A 156 -24.11 -3.33 -6.92
CA MET A 156 -24.16 -3.77 -8.31
C MET A 156 -25.40 -3.21 -9.02
N ALA A 157 -26.57 -3.30 -8.39
CA ALA A 157 -27.80 -2.74 -8.95
C ALA A 157 -27.72 -1.22 -9.15
N ARG A 158 -27.20 -0.49 -8.15
CA ARG A 158 -27.01 0.97 -8.24
C ARG A 158 -26.02 1.34 -9.35
N ALA A 159 -24.92 0.61 -9.48
CA ALA A 159 -23.91 0.84 -10.49
C ALA A 159 -24.48 0.61 -11.90
N GLN A 160 -25.21 -0.50 -12.11
CA GLN A 160 -25.87 -0.81 -13.38
C GLN A 160 -26.86 0.29 -13.79
N GLU A 161 -27.72 0.73 -12.86
CA GLU A 161 -28.68 1.81 -13.15
C GLU A 161 -27.96 3.13 -13.51
N ALA A 162 -26.90 3.48 -12.79
CA ALA A 162 -26.11 4.68 -13.08
C ALA A 162 -25.40 4.61 -14.44
N GLU A 163 -24.84 3.45 -14.78
CA GLU A 163 -24.18 3.19 -16.06
C GLU A 163 -25.16 3.27 -17.24
N GLU A 164 -26.36 2.69 -17.10
CA GLU A 164 -27.43 2.79 -18.10
C GLU A 164 -27.85 4.25 -18.32
N VAL A 165 -28.07 5.01 -17.24
CA VAL A 165 -28.41 6.43 -17.33
C VAL A 165 -27.31 7.24 -18.01
N LEU A 166 -26.04 6.98 -17.68
CA LEU A 166 -24.91 7.67 -18.30
C LEU A 166 -24.79 7.32 -19.78
N SER A 167 -24.99 6.06 -20.17
CA SER A 167 -25.00 5.64 -21.57
C SER A 167 -26.07 6.37 -22.36
N LEU A 168 -27.31 6.40 -21.86
CA LEU A 168 -28.42 7.11 -22.52
C LEU A 168 -28.17 8.61 -22.66
N ARG A 169 -27.57 9.24 -21.63
CA ARG A 169 -27.22 10.66 -21.69
C ARG A 169 -26.11 10.92 -22.69
N LEU A 170 -25.15 10.02 -22.83
CA LEU A 170 -24.07 10.13 -23.81
C LEU A 170 -24.62 9.98 -25.23
N ASP A 171 -25.49 9.01 -25.49
CA ASP A 171 -26.12 8.83 -26.79
C ASP A 171 -26.95 10.05 -27.21
N ALA A 172 -27.70 10.62 -26.27
CA ALA A 172 -28.46 11.86 -26.49
C ALA A 172 -27.55 13.06 -26.76
N GLU A 173 -26.42 13.16 -26.04
CA GLU A 173 -25.42 14.22 -26.23
C GLU A 173 -24.77 14.13 -27.61
N VAL A 174 -24.38 12.93 -28.04
CA VAL A 174 -23.82 12.67 -29.37
C VAL A 174 -24.81 13.10 -30.45
N THR A 175 -26.07 12.67 -30.35
CA THR A 175 -27.12 13.05 -31.30
C THR A 175 -27.32 14.57 -31.37
N ARG A 176 -27.33 15.24 -30.21
CA ARG A 176 -27.48 16.70 -30.14
C ARG A 176 -26.27 17.40 -30.77
N ALA A 177 -25.06 16.92 -30.51
CA ALA A 177 -23.83 17.47 -31.06
C ALA A 177 -23.79 17.33 -32.59
N GLU A 178 -24.06 16.13 -33.13
CA GLU A 178 -24.10 15.87 -34.57
C GLU A 178 -25.13 16.78 -35.28
N THR A 179 -26.30 16.98 -34.68
CA THR A 179 -27.33 17.87 -35.23
C THR A 179 -26.85 19.32 -35.28
N ALA A 180 -26.27 19.82 -34.18
CA ALA A 180 -25.77 21.20 -34.11
C ALA A 180 -24.56 21.43 -35.04
N GLU A 181 -23.69 20.44 -35.17
CA GLU A 181 -22.56 20.47 -36.10
C GLU A 181 -23.03 20.54 -37.55
N GLN A 182 -24.04 19.76 -37.92
CA GLN A 182 -24.65 19.80 -39.25
C GLN A 182 -25.31 21.16 -39.54
N GLU A 183 -26.10 21.69 -38.59
CA GLU A 183 -26.73 23.02 -38.73
C GLU A 183 -25.69 24.13 -38.93
N ASN A 184 -24.60 24.09 -38.17
CA ASN A 184 -23.51 25.05 -38.31
C ASN A 184 -22.78 24.89 -39.66
N ALA A 185 -22.53 23.66 -40.11
CA ALA A 185 -21.91 23.40 -41.41
C ALA A 185 -22.77 23.95 -42.57
N ASP A 186 -24.09 23.73 -42.50
CA ASP A 186 -25.04 24.24 -43.50
C ASP A 186 -25.10 25.77 -43.49
N ALA A 187 -25.15 26.40 -42.30
CA ALA A 187 -25.13 27.86 -42.18
C ALA A 187 -23.85 28.48 -42.75
N ILE A 188 -22.69 27.86 -42.48
CA ILE A 188 -21.40 28.29 -43.04
C ILE A 188 -21.40 28.15 -44.57
N ALA A 189 -21.92 27.05 -45.12
CA ALA A 189 -22.00 26.85 -46.57
C ALA A 189 -22.91 27.89 -47.26
N VAL A 190 -24.04 28.23 -46.63
CA VAL A 190 -24.94 29.29 -47.10
C VAL A 190 -24.25 30.65 -47.07
N GLU A 191 -23.58 30.99 -45.96
CA GLU A 191 -22.86 32.27 -45.82
C GLU A 191 -21.70 32.38 -46.82
N ALA A 192 -20.92 31.32 -47.02
CA ALA A 192 -19.86 31.28 -48.01
C ALA A 192 -20.38 31.53 -49.43
N SER A 193 -21.54 30.95 -49.76
CA SER A 193 -22.20 31.16 -51.06
C SER A 193 -22.69 32.61 -51.21
N ARG A 194 -23.30 33.17 -50.15
CA ARG A 194 -23.78 34.57 -50.12
C ARG A 194 -22.61 35.54 -50.27
N ALA A 195 -21.52 35.33 -49.53
CA ALA A 195 -20.31 36.15 -49.58
C ALA A 195 -19.69 36.10 -50.98
N SER A 196 -19.49 34.92 -51.55
CA SER A 196 -18.94 34.75 -52.92
C SER A 196 -19.78 35.49 -53.97
N ALA A 197 -21.12 35.43 -53.85
CA ALA A 197 -22.02 36.14 -54.76
C ALA A 197 -21.90 37.67 -54.61
N ALA A 198 -21.84 38.19 -53.37
CA ALA A 198 -21.66 39.62 -53.11
C ALA A 198 -20.30 40.12 -53.59
N GLU A 199 -19.22 39.37 -53.34
CA GLU A 199 -17.87 39.67 -53.81
C GLU A 199 -17.80 39.73 -55.34
N LYS A 200 -18.50 38.83 -56.03
CA LYS A 200 -18.62 38.87 -57.49
C LYS A 200 -19.31 40.15 -57.97
N VAL A 201 -20.43 40.55 -57.35
CA VAL A 201 -21.13 41.80 -57.68
C VAL A 201 -20.23 43.01 -57.47
N LEU A 202 -19.51 43.07 -56.36
CA LEU A 202 -18.56 44.15 -56.09
C LEU A 202 -17.43 44.20 -57.13
N THR A 203 -16.91 43.03 -57.51
CA THR A 203 -15.85 42.91 -58.55
C THR A 203 -16.36 43.35 -59.92
N ASP A 204 -17.56 42.91 -60.32
CA ASP A 204 -18.18 43.30 -61.60
C ASP A 204 -18.46 44.82 -61.63
N ASN A 205 -19.00 45.38 -60.54
CA ASN A 205 -19.26 46.81 -60.43
C ASN A 205 -17.97 47.63 -60.50
N LEU A 206 -16.90 47.18 -59.82
CA LEU A 206 -15.59 47.84 -59.87
C LEU A 206 -14.99 47.79 -61.28
N ALA A 207 -15.10 46.67 -61.98
CA ALA A 207 -14.65 46.54 -63.36
C ALA A 207 -15.43 47.48 -64.32
N ALA A 208 -16.74 47.59 -64.14
CA ALA A 208 -17.58 48.50 -64.91
C ALA A 208 -17.25 49.97 -64.61
N GLU A 209 -17.02 50.32 -63.35
CA GLU A 209 -16.58 51.64 -62.91
C GLU A 209 -15.23 52.02 -63.52
N LEU A 210 -14.25 51.12 -63.47
CA LEU A 210 -12.94 51.30 -64.07
C LEU A 210 -13.07 51.57 -65.58
N SER A 211 -13.85 50.76 -66.29
CA SER A 211 -14.10 50.96 -67.73
C SER A 211 -14.71 52.34 -68.02
N ARG A 212 -15.74 52.73 -67.25
CA ARG A 212 -16.37 54.05 -67.39
C ARG A 212 -15.38 55.19 -67.11
N ALA A 213 -14.59 55.09 -66.05
CA ALA A 213 -13.59 56.09 -65.68
C ALA A 213 -12.53 56.22 -66.78
N THR A 214 -11.94 55.10 -67.23
CA THR A 214 -10.93 55.12 -68.31
C THR A 214 -11.49 55.67 -69.63
N GLY A 215 -12.74 55.37 -69.96
CA GLY A 215 -13.40 55.91 -71.15
C GLY A 215 -13.63 57.42 -71.06
N ALA A 216 -14.05 57.91 -69.89
CA ALA A 216 -14.20 59.34 -69.65
C ALA A 216 -12.86 60.07 -69.65
N GLU A 217 -11.81 59.49 -69.04
CA GLU A 217 -10.45 60.03 -69.07
C GLU A 217 -9.90 60.11 -70.49
N GLN A 218 -10.11 59.08 -71.31
CA GLN A 218 -9.72 59.09 -72.72
C GLN A 218 -10.48 60.18 -73.50
N GLN A 219 -11.79 60.31 -73.30
CA GLN A 219 -12.57 61.38 -73.94
C GLN A 219 -12.04 62.76 -73.57
N VAL A 220 -11.73 62.99 -72.29
CA VAL A 220 -11.13 64.27 -71.84
C VAL A 220 -9.75 64.50 -72.47
N ALA A 221 -8.94 63.46 -72.62
CA ALA A 221 -7.65 63.55 -73.29
C ALA A 221 -7.80 63.89 -74.78
N ASP A 222 -8.74 63.25 -75.47
CA ASP A 222 -9.05 63.49 -76.88
C ASP A 222 -9.60 64.91 -77.09
N ASP A 223 -10.52 65.36 -76.23
CA ASP A 223 -11.08 66.72 -76.25
C ASP A 223 -9.98 67.78 -76.03
N LEU A 224 -9.05 67.53 -75.09
CA LEU A 224 -7.92 68.43 -74.83
C LEU A 224 -6.95 68.47 -76.02
N GLN A 225 -6.68 67.33 -76.65
CA GLN A 225 -5.87 67.27 -77.86
C GLN A 225 -6.52 68.07 -79.00
N ALA A 226 -7.82 67.87 -79.24
CA ALA A 226 -8.56 68.61 -80.26
C ALA A 226 -8.56 70.12 -80.01
N PHE A 227 -8.73 70.54 -78.75
CA PHE A 227 -8.63 71.96 -78.38
C PHE A 227 -7.21 72.53 -78.63
N ALA A 228 -6.17 71.77 -78.32
CA ALA A 228 -4.80 72.20 -78.58
C ALA A 228 -4.51 72.35 -80.08
N GLU A 229 -5.05 71.46 -80.91
CA GLU A 229 -4.94 71.53 -82.39
C GLU A 229 -5.72 72.72 -82.98
N ASP A 230 -6.83 73.15 -82.36
CA ASP A 230 -7.62 74.33 -82.77
C ASP A 230 -6.95 75.66 -82.36
N VAL A 231 -6.41 75.74 -81.14
CA VAL A 231 -5.76 76.97 -80.61
C VAL A 231 -4.35 77.18 -81.16
N ILE A 232 -3.65 76.11 -81.53
CA ILE A 232 -2.31 76.16 -82.07
C ILE A 232 -2.35 75.51 -83.44
N THR A 233 -2.73 76.28 -84.47
CA THR A 233 -2.71 75.77 -85.83
C THR A 233 -1.26 75.54 -86.26
N LYS A 234 -1.03 74.51 -87.09
CA LYS A 234 0.30 74.27 -87.65
C LYS A 234 0.76 75.48 -88.48
N GLU A 235 -0.18 76.20 -89.09
CA GLU A 235 0.08 77.49 -89.73
C GLU A 235 0.52 78.59 -88.75
N GLU A 236 0.00 78.67 -87.52
CA GLU A 236 0.45 79.65 -86.51
C GLU A 236 1.84 79.33 -85.94
N ILE A 237 2.17 78.05 -85.76
CA ILE A 237 3.54 77.63 -85.39
C ILE A 237 4.52 77.96 -86.52
N ASP A 238 4.19 77.60 -87.77
CA ASP A 238 5.03 77.86 -88.93
C ASP A 238 5.16 79.39 -89.20
N ALA A 239 4.13 80.17 -88.87
CA ALA A 239 4.17 81.63 -88.91
C ALA A 239 5.09 82.23 -87.82
N LEU A 240 5.16 81.64 -86.63
CA LEU A 240 6.07 82.01 -85.53
C LEU A 240 7.53 81.61 -85.82
N ASP A 241 7.77 80.44 -86.43
CA ASP A 241 9.11 79.96 -86.83
C ASP A 241 9.64 80.77 -88.04
N GLY A 242 8.75 81.41 -88.80
CA GLY A 242 9.05 82.33 -89.91
C GLY A 242 9.20 83.82 -89.52
N ILE A 243 8.99 84.21 -88.27
CA ILE A 243 9.26 85.59 -87.82
C ILE A 243 10.78 85.72 -87.55
N GLU A 244 11.54 86.13 -88.57
CA GLU A 244 12.83 86.78 -88.30
C GLU A 244 12.57 88.03 -87.41
N PRO A 245 13.37 88.27 -86.34
CA PRO A 245 13.16 89.43 -85.49
C PRO A 245 13.13 90.72 -86.32
N GLU A 246 12.09 91.53 -86.18
CA GLU A 246 11.88 92.72 -87.02
C GLU A 246 13.10 93.66 -87.00
N PRO A 247 13.54 94.15 -88.18
CA PRO A 247 14.62 95.11 -88.27
C PRO A 247 14.16 96.47 -87.73
N PRO A 248 15.02 97.23 -87.04
CA PRO A 248 14.61 98.47 -86.39
C PRO A 248 14.13 99.52 -87.40
N GLU A 249 12.85 99.94 -87.30
CA GLU A 249 12.29 101.02 -88.12
C GLU A 249 12.91 102.38 -87.77
N ASN A 250 13.65 102.93 -88.74
CA ASN A 250 13.64 104.35 -89.08
C ASN A 250 14.07 105.38 -88.01
N GLN A 251 15.20 105.17 -87.33
CA GLN A 251 15.87 106.24 -86.57
C GLN A 251 16.70 107.21 -87.43
N TYR A 252 16.74 107.07 -88.77
CA TYR A 252 17.69 107.81 -89.62
C TYR A 252 17.17 108.26 -91.00
N ARG A 253 15.87 108.51 -91.20
CA ARG A 253 15.44 109.29 -92.39
C ARG A 253 15.45 110.80 -92.07
N PRO A 254 16.16 111.64 -92.85
CA PRO A 254 16.06 113.09 -92.73
C PRO A 254 14.60 113.54 -92.94
N MET A 255 14.08 114.40 -92.08
CA MET A 255 12.73 114.96 -92.23
C MET A 255 12.61 115.75 -93.54
N THR A 256 11.49 115.56 -94.23
CA THR A 256 11.17 116.25 -95.47
C THR A 256 10.75 117.70 -95.21
N VAL A 257 10.95 118.60 -96.18
CA VAL A 257 10.62 120.03 -96.05
C VAL A 257 9.13 120.26 -95.75
N GLU A 258 8.27 119.35 -96.22
CA GLU A 258 6.82 119.36 -95.98
C GLU A 258 6.46 118.96 -94.53
N GLU A 259 7.23 118.07 -93.90
CA GLU A 259 7.13 117.76 -92.47
C GLU A 259 7.65 118.93 -91.60
N ILE A 260 8.62 119.71 -92.09
CA ILE A 260 9.13 120.92 -91.42
C ILE A 260 8.11 122.08 -91.50
N ASP A 261 7.49 122.30 -92.67
CA ASP A 261 6.50 123.38 -92.86
C ASP A 261 5.21 123.17 -92.04
N ASN A 262 4.85 121.91 -91.74
CA ASN A 262 3.73 121.61 -90.84
C ASN A 262 4.04 121.85 -89.35
N ILE A 263 5.32 121.84 -88.95
CA ILE A 263 5.76 122.11 -87.56
C ILE A 263 5.92 123.61 -87.30
N ILE A 264 6.22 124.42 -88.32
CA ILE A 264 6.38 125.87 -88.17
C ILE A 264 5.02 126.61 -88.15
N ASN A 265 3.96 125.99 -88.66
CA ASN A 265 2.61 126.57 -88.74
C ASN A 265 1.64 126.06 -87.64
N GLN A 266 2.17 125.47 -86.55
CA GLN A 266 1.50 125.18 -85.27
C GLN A 266 2.35 125.69 -84.10
#